data_AF-A0A9D3LNK7-F1
#
_entry.id   AF-A0A9D3LNK7-F1
#
_cell.length_a   1.000
_cell.length_b   1.000
_cell.length_c   1.000
_cell.angle_alpha   90.00
_cell.angle_beta   90.00
_cell.angle_gamma   90.00
#
_symmetry.space_group_name_H-M   'P 1'
#
loop_
_entity.id
_entity.type
_entity.pdbx_description
1 polymer ?
#
loop_
_entity_poly.entity_id
_entity_poly.type
_entity_poly.pdbx_seq_one_letter_code
_entity_poly.pdbx_strand_id
1 'polypeptide(L)'
;MQQVECTRRLLQEKHEADFLQAKDKIKDSVREVEGPDMQQTLQEQIRQWFIECRDATGKFPDFPSIDEGGSAAIFAQKTPEQVAAELAAKEEEKEKRKKSKGKKGKSSGKEKKKDRKGKGKGKKSDADSEEETGWKMPPSSFLPAVVEGANTYKEVWQHRDESQNFTQTFDAQLVREEKRVEVEEEVRVQVDELMRQELKNLKIIVDRVKDKKKKKGKKKSKKKKKKGKTSKKKKRREKDQTADRTIESLYEELVLEGVLIKPLNVKLSEYIGEYSYLGTTLRQADIEPMPSLSDVRQLVALYGILPLGSQAVHERAPLVKTLLLAGPAGVGKRMLVHALCTETGANLFNLSPANLAGKYPGRSGLQYLLHVVFKVARLLQPSVIWIGDAEKTFYKKIPKPDKEVGRPCST
;
A
#
# COMPACT_ATOMS: atom_id res chain seq x y z
N MET A 1 46.98 -2.45 -41.73
CA MET A 1 47.07 -1.81 -40.40
C MET A 1 46.23 -0.54 -40.33
N GLN A 2 46.58 0.53 -41.06
CA GLN A 2 45.87 1.83 -40.98
C GLN A 2 44.36 1.78 -41.34
N GLN A 3 43.96 0.99 -42.34
CA GLN A 3 42.54 0.85 -42.70
C GLN A 3 41.71 0.15 -41.59
N VAL A 4 42.30 -0.83 -40.90
CA VAL A 4 41.65 -1.56 -39.79
C VAL A 4 41.53 -0.67 -38.55
N GLU A 5 42.53 0.18 -38.30
CA GLU A 5 42.45 1.17 -37.23
C GLU A 5 41.39 2.24 -37.49
N CYS A 6 41.26 2.68 -38.75
CA CYS A 6 40.24 3.64 -39.17
C CYS A 6 38.82 3.06 -39.05
N THR A 7 38.60 1.82 -39.52
CA THR A 7 37.29 1.16 -39.38
C THR A 7 36.92 0.92 -37.92
N ARG A 8 37.88 0.55 -37.06
CA ARG A 8 37.65 0.41 -35.62
C ARG A 8 37.22 1.73 -34.97
N ARG A 9 37.86 2.86 -35.31
CA ARG A 9 37.49 4.18 -34.77
C ARG A 9 36.09 4.59 -35.19
N LEU A 10 35.74 4.42 -36.47
CA LEU A 10 34.40 4.73 -36.98
C LEU A 10 33.32 3.83 -36.35
N LEU A 11 33.64 2.57 -36.06
CA LEU A 11 32.73 1.66 -35.39
C LEU A 11 32.51 2.08 -33.92
N GLN A 12 33.58 2.48 -33.22
CA GLN A 12 33.51 2.98 -31.84
C GLN A 12 32.64 4.25 -31.75
N GLU A 13 32.83 5.20 -32.67
CA GLU A 13 32.02 6.42 -32.72
C GLU A 13 30.52 6.12 -32.93
N LYS A 14 30.20 5.11 -33.78
CA LYS A 14 28.82 4.67 -33.98
C LYS A 14 28.22 4.05 -32.73
N HIS A 15 28.94 3.14 -32.08
CA HIS A 15 28.46 2.52 -30.83
C HIS A 15 28.30 3.53 -29.70
N GLU A 16 29.19 4.52 -29.59
CA GLU A 16 29.07 5.61 -28.62
C GLU A 16 27.83 6.47 -28.92
N ALA A 17 27.59 6.82 -30.18
CA ALA A 17 26.40 7.57 -30.58
C ALA A 17 25.11 6.78 -30.29
N ASP A 18 25.07 5.49 -30.61
CA ASP A 18 23.93 4.61 -30.35
C ASP A 18 23.68 4.46 -28.84
N PHE A 19 24.74 4.36 -28.04
CA PHE A 19 24.67 4.29 -26.58
C PHE A 19 24.09 5.58 -25.97
N LEU A 20 24.55 6.75 -26.42
CA LEU A 20 24.02 8.04 -25.95
C LEU A 20 22.53 8.18 -26.29
N GLN A 21 22.13 7.85 -27.52
CA GLN A 21 20.72 7.86 -27.91
C GLN A 21 19.88 6.86 -27.11
N ALA A 22 20.43 5.69 -26.81
CA ALA A 22 19.74 4.68 -26.01
C ALA A 22 19.61 5.11 -24.54
N LYS A 23 20.60 5.81 -23.98
CA LYS A 23 20.52 6.36 -22.62
C LYS A 23 19.32 7.28 -22.45
N ASP A 24 19.08 8.16 -23.41
CA ASP A 24 17.93 9.08 -23.37
C ASP A 24 16.61 8.33 -23.55
N LYS A 25 16.53 7.43 -24.53
CA LYS A 25 15.33 6.60 -24.77
C LYS A 25 14.95 5.72 -23.57
N ILE A 26 15.95 5.10 -22.94
CA ILE A 26 15.74 4.26 -21.75
C ILE A 26 15.30 5.13 -20.57
N LYS A 27 15.90 6.31 -20.39
CA LYS A 27 15.49 7.26 -19.35
C LYS A 27 14.02 7.66 -19.50
N ASP A 28 13.60 8.00 -20.71
CA ASP A 28 12.19 8.35 -21.00
C ASP A 28 11.26 7.17 -20.73
N SER A 29 11.64 5.96 -21.17
CA SER A 29 10.86 4.74 -20.92
C SER A 29 10.73 4.40 -19.43
N VAL A 30 11.80 4.53 -18.65
CA VAL A 30 11.78 4.33 -17.19
C VAL A 30 10.88 5.37 -16.52
N ARG A 31 10.94 6.63 -16.95
CA ARG A 31 10.10 7.71 -16.41
C ARG A 31 8.61 7.47 -16.68
N GLU A 32 8.25 6.95 -17.85
CA GLU A 32 6.84 6.67 -18.19
C GLU A 32 6.29 5.43 -17.49
N VAL A 33 7.06 4.34 -17.45
CA VAL A 33 6.60 3.05 -16.92
C VAL A 33 6.73 2.98 -15.40
N GLU A 34 7.88 3.38 -14.85
CA GLU A 34 8.23 3.18 -13.44
C GLU A 34 8.04 4.46 -12.61
N GLY A 35 8.07 5.64 -13.26
CA GLY A 35 7.82 6.93 -12.62
C GLY A 35 6.58 6.98 -11.71
N PRO A 36 5.37 6.56 -12.16
CA PRO A 36 4.17 6.63 -11.32
C PRO A 36 4.23 5.69 -10.11
N ASP A 37 4.84 4.51 -10.24
CA ASP A 37 4.96 3.53 -9.17
C ASP A 37 5.99 4.00 -8.12
N MET A 38 7.12 4.55 -8.56
CA MET A 38 8.12 5.18 -7.69
C MET A 38 7.53 6.37 -6.93
N GLN A 39 6.75 7.21 -7.62
CA GLN A 39 6.02 8.32 -6.99
C GLN A 39 5.06 7.85 -5.89
N GLN A 40 4.24 6.83 -6.17
CA GLN A 40 3.29 6.31 -5.20
C GLN A 40 3.98 5.72 -3.98
N THR A 41 5.04 4.94 -4.20
CA THR A 41 5.81 4.31 -3.12
C THR A 41 6.44 5.38 -2.21
N LEU A 42 7.09 6.40 -2.80
CA LEU A 42 7.67 7.52 -2.05
C LEU A 42 6.59 8.32 -1.29
N GLN A 43 5.44 8.60 -1.91
CA GLN A 43 4.33 9.29 -1.24
C GLN A 43 3.80 8.49 -0.05
N GLU A 44 3.64 7.18 -0.20
CA GLU A 44 3.16 6.32 0.88
C GLU A 44 4.13 6.27 2.06
N GLN A 45 5.44 6.13 1.79
CA GLN A 45 6.48 6.18 2.83
C GLN A 45 6.46 7.51 3.59
N ILE A 46 6.35 8.65 2.88
CA ILE A 46 6.28 9.97 3.52
C ILE A 46 4.97 10.14 4.31
N ARG A 47 3.84 9.65 3.80
CA ARG A 47 2.56 9.67 4.53
C ARG A 47 2.61 8.82 5.79
N GLN A 48 3.23 7.64 5.73
CA GLN A 48 3.44 6.80 6.89
C GLN A 48 4.29 7.52 7.93
N TRP A 49 5.41 8.12 7.51
CA TRP A 49 6.25 8.92 8.39
C TRP A 49 5.49 10.09 9.05
N PHE A 50 4.60 10.76 8.32
CA PHE A 50 3.74 11.80 8.91
C PHE A 50 2.80 11.26 10.00
N ILE A 51 2.26 10.05 9.82
CA ILE A 51 1.37 9.42 10.81
C ILE A 51 2.17 9.07 12.07
N GLU A 52 3.32 8.43 11.91
CA GLU A 52 4.22 8.07 13.01
C GLU A 52 4.67 9.31 13.80
N CYS A 53 5.08 10.37 13.09
CA CYS A 53 5.46 11.63 13.73
C CYS A 53 4.29 12.31 14.45
N ARG A 54 3.07 12.23 13.90
CA ARG A 54 1.87 12.78 14.55
C ARG A 54 1.52 12.02 15.82
N ASP A 55 1.62 10.69 15.78
CA ASP A 55 1.27 9.83 16.90
C ASP A 55 2.32 9.98 18.04
N ALA A 56 3.58 10.26 17.70
CA ALA A 56 4.64 10.56 18.67
C ALA A 56 4.58 11.99 19.24
N THR A 57 4.38 13.03 18.42
CA THR A 57 4.54 14.44 18.83
C THR A 57 3.24 15.23 18.97
N GLY A 58 2.10 14.67 18.52
CA GLY A 58 0.78 15.30 18.56
C GLY A 58 0.61 16.51 17.62
N LYS A 59 1.61 16.81 16.77
CA LYS A 59 1.59 17.86 15.75
C LYS A 59 2.22 17.33 14.46
N PHE A 60 1.83 17.91 13.32
CA PHE A 60 2.50 17.61 12.05
C PHE A 60 3.90 18.23 12.07
N PRO A 61 4.96 17.45 11.77
CA PRO A 61 6.31 18.00 11.59
C PRO A 61 6.35 18.92 10.36
N ASP A 62 7.24 19.92 10.39
CA ASP A 62 7.51 20.76 9.23
C ASP A 62 8.47 20.00 8.29
N PHE A 63 8.22 20.05 6.99
CA PHE A 63 9.03 19.36 5.98
C PHE A 63 10.40 20.04 5.84
N PRO A 64 11.53 19.29 5.80
CA PRO A 64 12.87 19.87 5.65
C PRO A 64 13.00 20.66 4.33
N SER A 65 13.83 21.72 4.32
CA SER A 65 14.03 22.57 3.14
C SER A 65 14.80 21.84 2.03
N ILE A 66 14.77 22.38 0.81
CA ILE A 66 15.47 21.82 -0.36
C ILE A 66 16.98 21.75 -0.07
N ASP A 67 17.50 22.72 0.68
CA ASP A 67 18.92 22.82 1.06
C ASP A 67 19.37 21.79 2.12
N GLU A 68 18.43 21.17 2.85
CA GLU A 68 18.71 20.15 3.87
C GLU A 68 18.54 18.71 3.34
N GLY A 69 18.33 18.55 2.02
CA GLY A 69 18.18 17.23 1.40
C GLY A 69 16.77 16.64 1.44
N GLY A 70 15.74 17.45 1.72
CA GLY A 70 14.33 17.06 1.54
C GLY A 70 13.96 15.70 2.15
N SER A 71 13.28 14.85 1.38
CA SER A 71 12.98 13.46 1.78
C SER A 71 14.20 12.55 1.89
N ALA A 72 15.32 12.85 1.22
CA ALA A 72 16.54 12.04 1.34
C ALA A 72 17.08 12.06 2.77
N ALA A 73 16.99 13.18 3.49
CA ALA A 73 17.38 13.25 4.90
C ALA A 73 16.45 12.46 5.85
N ILE A 74 15.22 12.17 5.43
CA ILE A 74 14.24 11.36 6.19
C ILE A 74 14.58 9.86 6.08
N PHE A 75 15.12 9.45 4.93
CA PHE A 75 15.40 8.04 4.61
C PHE A 75 16.89 7.67 4.63
N ALA A 76 17.82 8.64 4.64
CA ALA A 76 19.26 8.39 4.51
C ALA A 76 19.91 7.74 5.73
N GLN A 77 19.23 7.68 6.89
CA GLN A 77 19.61 6.90 8.07
C GLN A 77 18.61 7.23 9.18
N LYS A 78 18.05 6.22 9.87
CA LYS A 78 17.98 6.16 11.35
C LYS A 78 17.19 4.95 11.84
N THR A 79 17.86 4.11 12.62
CA THR A 79 17.23 3.24 13.61
C THR A 79 16.47 4.09 14.65
N PRO A 80 15.37 3.57 15.25
CA PRO A 80 14.48 4.34 16.13
C PRO A 80 15.16 4.98 17.35
N GLU A 81 16.35 4.53 17.73
CA GLU A 81 17.12 5.03 18.89
C GLU A 81 17.73 6.42 18.66
N GLN A 82 18.15 6.74 17.44
CA GLN A 82 18.77 8.03 17.13
C GLN A 82 17.75 9.16 16.98
N VAL A 83 16.52 8.84 16.53
CA VAL A 83 15.40 9.80 16.49
C VAL A 83 14.96 10.18 17.90
N ALA A 84 14.96 9.23 18.84
CA ALA A 84 14.68 9.50 20.25
C ALA A 84 15.73 10.41 20.90
N ALA A 85 17.02 10.18 20.62
CA ALA A 85 18.11 11.01 21.13
C ALA A 85 18.07 12.45 20.59
N GLU A 86 17.74 12.63 19.31
CA GLU A 86 17.67 13.95 18.68
C GLU A 86 16.43 14.77 19.12
N LEU A 87 15.32 14.08 19.39
CA LEU A 87 14.12 14.68 19.98
C LEU A 87 14.36 15.11 21.44
N ALA A 88 15.08 14.30 22.23
CA ALA A 88 15.47 14.64 23.60
C ALA A 88 16.39 15.88 23.65
N ALA A 89 17.36 15.98 22.74
CA ALA A 89 18.24 17.15 22.64
C ALA A 89 17.49 18.43 22.26
N LYS A 90 16.49 18.34 21.37
CA LYS A 90 15.63 19.48 20.98
C LYS A 90 14.64 19.89 22.08
N GLU A 91 14.23 18.98 22.96
CA GLU A 91 13.44 19.30 24.16
C GLU A 91 14.28 20.04 25.21
N GLU A 92 15.53 19.61 25.44
CA GLU A 92 16.45 20.29 26.35
C GLU A 92 16.82 21.71 25.89
N GLU A 93 17.00 21.93 24.58
CA GLU A 93 17.29 23.26 24.04
C GLU A 93 16.07 24.20 24.20
N LYS A 94 14.85 23.67 24.08
CA LYS A 94 13.60 24.41 24.32
C LYS A 94 13.38 24.73 25.80
N GLU A 95 13.79 23.85 26.71
CA GLU A 95 13.83 24.09 28.17
C GLU A 95 14.81 25.22 28.52
N LYS A 96 16.03 25.18 27.95
CA LYS A 96 17.06 26.20 28.14
C LYS A 96 16.63 27.57 27.59
N ARG A 97 15.94 27.61 26.44
CA ARG A 97 15.34 28.84 25.87
C ARG A 97 14.14 29.39 26.65
N LYS A 98 13.44 28.56 27.44
CA LYS A 98 12.36 29.00 28.34
C LYS A 98 12.89 29.54 29.67
N LYS A 99 13.98 28.98 30.20
CA LYS A 99 14.64 29.47 31.43
C LYS A 99 15.37 30.82 31.25
N SER A 100 15.80 31.16 30.03
CA SER A 100 16.51 32.43 29.74
C SER A 100 15.61 33.67 29.58
N LYS A 101 14.27 33.53 29.52
CA LYS A 101 13.33 34.66 29.44
C LYS A 101 12.76 35.14 30.80
N GLY A 102 13.17 34.53 31.91
CA GLY A 102 12.58 34.76 33.24
C GLY A 102 13.42 35.53 34.28
N LYS A 103 14.62 36.04 33.96
CA LYS A 103 15.45 36.77 34.94
C LYS A 103 16.11 38.01 34.33
N LYS A 104 15.50 39.17 34.59
CA LYS A 104 16.12 40.50 34.43
C LYS A 104 16.00 41.19 35.79
N GLY A 105 17.12 41.33 36.50
CA GLY A 105 17.19 42.02 37.80
C GLY A 105 18.51 41.77 38.55
N LYS A 106 19.48 42.68 38.35
CA LYS A 106 20.63 43.07 39.20
C LYS A 106 21.67 42.00 39.59
N SER A 107 22.85 42.03 38.96
CA SER A 107 24.13 42.66 39.43
C SER A 107 24.96 41.67 40.27
N SER A 108 26.26 41.47 40.11
CA SER A 108 27.37 42.30 39.64
C SER A 108 28.66 41.47 39.62
N GLY A 109 29.66 41.89 38.81
CA GLY A 109 31.09 41.61 39.03
C GLY A 109 31.63 40.36 38.32
N LYS A 110 32.30 40.52 37.17
CA LYS A 110 33.78 40.57 37.02
C LYS A 110 34.41 39.17 37.17
N GLU A 111 35.26 38.64 36.29
CA GLU A 111 36.07 39.24 35.24
C GLU A 111 36.61 38.13 34.27
N LYS A 112 36.53 38.42 32.96
CA LYS A 112 37.45 38.12 31.81
C LYS A 112 38.25 36.80 31.77
N LYS A 113 38.09 36.00 30.68
CA LYS A 113 38.88 36.01 29.40
C LYS A 113 40.36 35.66 29.63
N LYS A 114 41.05 34.80 28.87
CA LYS A 114 40.88 34.34 27.48
C LYS A 114 41.92 33.22 27.20
N ASP A 115 41.58 32.32 26.28
CA ASP A 115 42.42 31.63 25.28
C ASP A 115 43.82 31.09 25.66
N ARG A 116 44.03 29.77 25.50
CA ARG A 116 44.71 29.18 24.32
C ARG A 116 44.86 27.65 24.40
N LYS A 117 44.49 27.01 23.29
CA LYS A 117 45.05 25.80 22.64
C LYS A 117 46.09 24.98 23.42
N GLY A 118 45.83 23.67 23.51
CA GLY A 118 46.86 22.64 23.68
C GLY A 118 46.33 21.25 23.31
N LYS A 119 46.83 20.71 22.19
CA LYS A 119 46.64 19.32 21.75
C LYS A 119 47.16 18.34 22.82
N GLY A 120 46.49 17.21 22.99
CA GLY A 120 47.03 16.07 23.72
C GLY A 120 46.26 14.78 23.39
N LYS A 121 46.83 13.98 22.49
CA LYS A 121 46.42 12.58 22.21
C LYS A 121 46.58 11.74 23.48
N GLY A 122 45.57 10.94 23.82
CA GLY A 122 45.64 9.91 24.86
C GLY A 122 45.02 8.60 24.35
N LYS A 123 45.89 7.63 24.08
CA LYS A 123 45.65 6.23 23.72
C LYS A 123 45.00 5.44 24.87
N LYS A 124 44.12 4.49 24.54
CA LYS A 124 43.81 3.23 25.27
C LYS A 124 43.49 2.19 24.19
N SER A 125 44.41 1.30 23.80
CA SER A 125 44.85 0.04 24.44
C SER A 125 43.85 -1.10 24.21
N ASP A 126 44.04 -1.84 23.11
CA ASP A 126 43.53 -3.20 22.93
C ASP A 126 44.69 -4.18 23.07
N ALA A 127 44.40 -5.29 23.73
CA ALA A 127 45.30 -6.30 24.23
C ALA A 127 45.61 -7.40 23.22
N ASP A 128 46.77 -8.01 23.45
CA ASP A 128 47.50 -9.05 22.73
C ASP A 128 46.72 -10.15 22.01
N SER A 129 47.20 -10.42 20.79
CA SER A 129 47.46 -11.76 20.29
C SER A 129 48.84 -11.72 19.60
N GLU A 130 49.85 -12.28 20.26
CA GLU A 130 51.18 -12.49 19.69
C GLU A 130 51.11 -13.56 18.59
N GLU A 131 51.27 -13.16 17.33
CA GLU A 131 51.71 -14.05 16.26
C GLU A 131 52.94 -13.45 15.58
N GLU A 132 54.07 -14.11 15.85
CA GLU A 132 55.35 -14.13 15.14
C GLU A 132 55.70 -12.91 14.28
N THR A 133 56.73 -12.20 14.75
CA THR A 133 57.46 -11.14 14.06
C THR A 133 58.34 -11.70 12.93
N GLY A 134 57.70 -12.29 11.91
CA GLY A 134 58.26 -12.31 10.56
C GLY A 134 58.16 -10.92 9.93
N TRP A 135 59.07 -10.57 9.02
CA TRP A 135 58.99 -9.32 8.25
C TRP A 135 57.65 -9.26 7.49
N LYS A 136 56.66 -8.52 8.01
CA LYS A 136 55.36 -8.32 7.34
C LYS A 136 55.53 -7.19 6.32
N MET A 137 55.36 -7.52 5.03
CA MET A 137 55.41 -6.51 3.96
C MET A 137 54.32 -5.44 4.18
N PRO A 138 54.58 -4.16 3.87
CA PRO A 138 53.54 -3.15 3.88
C PRO A 138 52.45 -3.53 2.87
N PRO A 139 51.15 -3.31 3.18
CA PRO A 139 50.08 -3.64 2.26
C PRO A 139 50.31 -2.88 0.95
N SER A 140 50.27 -3.59 -0.18
CA SER A 140 50.53 -2.96 -1.46
C SER A 140 49.44 -1.93 -1.75
N SER A 141 49.82 -0.79 -2.33
CA SER A 141 48.89 0.27 -2.75
C SER A 141 47.85 -0.21 -3.77
N PHE A 142 48.12 -1.36 -4.40
CA PHE A 142 47.28 -1.95 -5.43
C PHE A 142 46.24 -2.94 -4.87
N LEU A 143 46.41 -3.46 -3.64
CA LEU A 143 45.42 -4.37 -3.04
C LEU A 143 44.01 -3.75 -2.94
N PRO A 144 43.84 -2.47 -2.53
CA PRO A 144 42.51 -1.85 -2.50
C PRO A 144 41.86 -1.80 -3.89
N ALA A 145 42.61 -1.42 -4.93
CA ALA A 145 42.10 -1.35 -6.30
C ALA A 145 41.72 -2.74 -6.86
N VAL A 146 42.50 -3.77 -6.53
CA VAL A 146 42.18 -5.16 -6.91
C VAL A 146 40.97 -5.68 -6.15
N VAL A 147 40.84 -5.36 -4.87
CA VAL A 147 39.69 -5.75 -4.06
C VAL A 147 38.41 -5.05 -4.54
N GLU A 148 38.47 -3.75 -4.86
CA GLU A 148 37.37 -3.01 -5.48
C GLU A 148 36.99 -3.63 -6.83
N GLY A 149 37.96 -3.92 -7.70
CA GLY A 149 37.72 -4.60 -8.98
C GLY A 149 37.15 -6.01 -8.83
N ALA A 150 37.59 -6.76 -7.83
CA ALA A 150 37.04 -8.09 -7.54
C ALA A 150 35.60 -8.01 -7.02
N ASN A 151 35.27 -6.97 -6.25
CA ASN A 151 33.92 -6.75 -5.75
C ASN A 151 32.98 -6.33 -6.88
N THR A 152 33.39 -5.39 -7.74
CA THR A 152 32.58 -5.01 -8.92
C THR A 152 32.37 -6.18 -9.86
N TYR A 153 33.39 -7.04 -10.05
CA TYR A 153 33.23 -8.27 -10.82
C TYR A 153 32.20 -9.23 -10.20
N LYS A 154 32.30 -9.50 -8.89
CA LYS A 154 31.36 -10.39 -8.19
C LYS A 154 29.93 -9.88 -8.24
N GLU A 155 29.72 -8.58 -8.03
CA GLU A 155 28.38 -7.99 -7.94
C GLU A 155 27.73 -7.82 -9.32
N VAL A 156 28.48 -7.36 -10.32
CA VAL A 156 27.93 -6.91 -11.60
C VAL A 156 28.12 -7.94 -12.71
N TRP A 157 29.26 -8.65 -12.72
CA TRP A 157 29.70 -9.42 -13.88
C TRP A 157 29.64 -10.94 -13.69
N GLN A 158 29.68 -11.45 -12.45
CA GLN A 158 29.71 -12.89 -12.16
C GLN A 158 28.51 -13.66 -12.72
N HIS A 159 27.34 -13.03 -12.76
CA HIS A 159 26.08 -13.67 -13.15
C HIS A 159 25.58 -13.26 -14.55
N ARG A 160 26.34 -12.42 -15.28
CA ARG A 160 25.95 -11.95 -16.61
C ARG A 160 26.71 -12.72 -17.67
N ASP A 161 25.96 -13.43 -18.51
CA ASP A 161 26.51 -14.19 -19.63
C ASP A 161 26.47 -13.34 -20.90
N GLU A 162 27.63 -12.82 -21.33
CA GLU A 162 27.77 -12.02 -22.56
C GLU A 162 28.06 -12.87 -23.80
N SER A 163 27.89 -14.19 -23.74
CA SER A 163 28.22 -15.11 -24.84
C SER A 163 27.52 -14.80 -26.18
N GLN A 164 26.43 -14.04 -26.17
CA GLN A 164 25.70 -13.63 -27.38
C GLN A 164 26.01 -12.20 -27.88
N ASN A 165 26.80 -11.41 -27.14
CA ASN A 165 27.08 -10.01 -27.47
C ASN A 165 28.39 -9.83 -28.27
N PHE A 166 28.53 -10.55 -29.37
CA PHE A 166 29.72 -10.46 -30.24
C PHE A 166 29.91 -9.07 -30.88
N THR A 167 28.81 -8.33 -31.06
CA THR A 167 28.78 -6.98 -31.62
C THR A 167 29.15 -5.89 -30.62
N GLN A 168 29.45 -6.23 -29.36
CA GLN A 168 29.82 -5.29 -28.29
C GLN A 168 28.82 -4.13 -28.14
N THR A 169 27.53 -4.43 -28.28
CA THR A 169 26.48 -3.45 -28.04
C THR A 169 26.32 -3.21 -26.54
N PHE A 170 25.82 -2.04 -26.16
CA PHE A 170 25.60 -1.73 -24.75
C PHE A 170 24.53 -2.63 -24.12
N ASP A 171 24.68 -2.91 -22.82
CA ASP A 171 23.66 -3.63 -22.06
C ASP A 171 22.57 -2.65 -21.60
N ALA A 172 21.35 -2.88 -22.08
CA ALA A 172 20.19 -2.06 -21.74
C ALA A 172 19.81 -2.16 -20.26
N GLN A 173 20.13 -3.26 -19.57
CA GLN A 173 19.78 -3.44 -18.15
C GLN A 173 20.65 -2.56 -17.24
N LEU A 174 21.97 -2.51 -17.48
CA LEU A 174 22.90 -1.61 -16.79
C LEU A 174 22.49 -0.15 -16.95
N VAL A 175 22.21 0.25 -18.19
CA VAL A 175 21.78 1.62 -18.48
C VAL A 175 20.45 1.93 -17.78
N ARG A 176 19.53 0.98 -17.75
CA ARG A 176 18.25 1.14 -17.06
C ARG A 176 18.43 1.31 -15.55
N GLU A 177 19.31 0.52 -14.93
CA GLU A 177 19.63 0.61 -13.49
C GLU A 177 20.26 1.97 -13.14
N GLU A 178 21.23 2.45 -13.92
CA GLU A 178 21.80 3.79 -13.75
C GLU A 178 20.73 4.89 -13.89
N LYS A 179 19.91 4.81 -14.95
CA LYS A 179 18.86 5.80 -15.21
C LYS A 179 17.72 5.75 -14.21
N ARG A 180 17.44 4.60 -13.58
CA ARG A 180 16.47 4.52 -12.48
C ARG A 180 16.86 5.43 -11.32
N VAL A 181 18.13 5.46 -10.92
CA VAL A 181 18.59 6.35 -9.85
C VAL A 181 18.38 7.81 -10.21
N GLU A 182 18.73 8.21 -11.44
CA GLU A 182 18.49 9.59 -11.91
C GLU A 182 16.99 9.95 -11.92
N VAL A 183 16.14 9.06 -12.44
CA VAL A 183 14.69 9.29 -12.50
C VAL A 183 14.07 9.31 -11.10
N GLU A 184 14.56 8.48 -10.17
CA GLU A 184 14.14 8.51 -8.77
C GLU A 184 14.43 9.87 -8.12
N GLU A 185 15.61 10.45 -8.35
CA GLU A 185 15.96 11.77 -7.82
C GLU A 185 15.04 12.86 -8.40
N GLU A 186 14.76 12.83 -9.71
CA GLU A 186 13.82 13.75 -10.34
C GLU A 186 12.39 13.60 -9.78
N VAL A 187 11.94 12.36 -9.59
CA VAL A 187 10.64 12.01 -9.01
C VAL A 187 10.56 12.47 -7.55
N ARG A 188 11.62 12.32 -6.76
CA ARG A 188 11.66 12.75 -5.36
C ARG A 188 11.44 14.24 -5.21
N VAL A 189 12.05 15.07 -6.08
CA VAL A 189 11.83 16.53 -6.06
C VAL A 189 10.36 16.87 -6.29
N GLN A 190 9.70 16.18 -7.23
CA GLN A 190 8.28 16.38 -7.51
C GLN A 190 7.40 15.94 -6.34
N VAL A 191 7.70 14.78 -5.74
CA VAL A 191 6.97 14.26 -4.57
C VAL A 191 7.12 15.21 -3.38
N ASP A 192 8.32 15.71 -3.09
CA ASP A 192 8.59 16.64 -2.00
C ASP A 192 7.77 17.92 -2.13
N GLU A 193 7.63 18.47 -3.34
CA GLU A 193 6.79 19.63 -3.60
C GLU A 193 5.31 19.34 -3.34
N LEU A 194 4.81 18.19 -3.82
CA LEU A 194 3.43 17.75 -3.57
C LEU A 194 3.16 17.57 -2.07
N MET A 195 4.07 16.92 -1.34
CA MET A 195 3.91 16.69 0.10
C MET A 195 3.95 18.00 0.90
N ARG A 196 4.72 19.00 0.48
CA ARG A 196 4.67 20.36 1.07
C ARG A 196 3.31 21.02 0.88
N GLN A 197 2.67 20.83 -0.27
CA GLN A 197 1.32 21.32 -0.54
C GLN A 197 0.28 20.56 0.31
N GLU A 198 0.40 19.23 0.42
CA GLU A 198 -0.45 18.41 1.28
C GLU A 198 -0.38 18.87 2.74
N LEU A 199 0.82 19.14 3.27
CA LEU A 199 1.00 19.65 4.63
C LEU A 199 0.37 21.02 4.85
N LYS A 200 0.52 21.96 3.90
CA LYS A 200 -0.15 23.27 3.97
C LYS A 200 -1.67 23.09 4.05
N ASN A 201 -2.22 22.22 3.21
CA ASN A 201 -3.64 21.91 3.19
C ASN A 201 -4.11 21.26 4.51
N LEU A 202 -3.36 20.31 5.04
CA LEU A 202 -3.63 19.65 6.32
C LEU A 202 -3.59 20.63 7.50
N LYS A 203 -2.61 21.54 7.52
CA LYS A 203 -2.50 22.58 8.55
C LYS A 203 -3.72 23.51 8.54
N ILE A 204 -4.16 23.96 7.36
CA ILE A 204 -5.38 24.76 7.20
C ILE A 204 -6.62 24.01 7.71
N ILE A 205 -6.74 22.72 7.43
CA ILE A 205 -7.88 21.90 7.90
C ILE A 205 -7.88 21.78 9.43
N VAL A 206 -6.72 21.49 10.03
CA VAL A 206 -6.58 21.36 11.48
C VAL A 206 -6.90 22.68 12.19
N ASP A 207 -6.41 23.80 11.66
CA ASP A 207 -6.65 25.11 12.26
C ASP A 207 -8.11 25.54 12.11
N ARG A 208 -8.77 25.27 10.97
CA ARG A 208 -10.23 25.43 10.81
C ARG A 208 -11.02 24.59 11.82
N VAL A 209 -10.57 23.39 12.17
CA VAL A 209 -11.19 22.52 13.19
C VAL A 209 -10.95 23.07 14.60
N LYS A 210 -9.76 23.59 14.89
CA LYS A 210 -9.44 24.26 16.17
C LYS A 210 -10.26 25.55 16.35
N ASP A 211 -10.45 26.35 15.31
CA ASP A 211 -11.25 27.56 15.35
C ASP A 211 -12.74 27.28 15.53
N LYS A 212 -13.26 26.20 14.92
CA LYS A 212 -14.61 25.70 15.18
C LYS A 212 -14.79 25.16 16.62
N LYS A 213 -13.72 24.63 17.25
CA LYS A 213 -13.72 24.25 18.67
C LYS A 213 -13.66 25.48 19.59
N LYS A 214 -12.84 26.49 19.29
CA LYS A 214 -12.74 27.74 20.07
C LYS A 214 -14.03 28.59 20.00
N LYS A 215 -14.72 28.66 18.85
CA LYS A 215 -16.03 29.33 18.73
C LYS A 215 -17.16 28.66 19.52
N LYS A 216 -17.04 27.38 19.90
CA LYS A 216 -18.02 26.67 20.74
C LYS A 216 -17.81 26.84 22.26
N GLY A 217 -16.71 27.47 22.70
CA GLY A 217 -16.38 27.68 24.11
C GLY A 217 -16.90 28.98 24.74
N LYS A 218 -17.32 29.98 23.95
CA LYS A 218 -17.78 31.30 24.44
C LYS A 218 -19.24 31.59 24.02
N LYS A 219 -20.23 31.01 24.72
CA LYS A 219 -21.59 31.59 24.94
C LYS A 219 -22.49 30.57 25.66
N LYS A 220 -22.81 30.83 26.93
CA LYS A 220 -24.03 30.32 27.60
C LYS A 220 -24.52 31.32 28.66
N SER A 221 -25.54 32.12 28.29
CA SER A 221 -26.62 32.73 29.09
C SER A 221 -27.23 33.87 28.21
N LYS A 222 -28.52 34.06 27.91
CA LYS A 222 -29.84 33.64 28.41
C LYS A 222 -30.87 33.71 27.24
N LYS A 223 -31.71 32.68 27.12
CA LYS A 223 -33.18 32.62 26.85
C LYS A 223 -33.87 33.54 25.78
N LYS A 224 -34.41 32.95 24.70
CA LYS A 224 -35.87 32.79 24.39
C LYS A 224 -36.14 32.16 22.99
N LYS A 225 -37.10 31.22 22.93
CA LYS A 225 -38.01 30.71 21.85
C LYS A 225 -37.41 30.57 20.41
N LYS A 226 -37.51 29.46 19.65
CA LYS A 226 -38.62 28.53 19.33
C LYS A 226 -38.01 27.26 18.65
N LYS A 227 -38.78 26.18 18.56
CA LYS A 227 -38.48 24.78 18.12
C LYS A 227 -37.40 24.56 17.03
N GLY A 228 -36.62 23.47 17.18
CA GLY A 228 -35.86 22.81 16.11
C GLY A 228 -34.49 22.25 16.53
N LYS A 229 -34.43 21.07 17.18
CA LYS A 229 -33.16 20.40 17.51
C LYS A 229 -32.68 19.56 16.32
N THR A 230 -31.62 19.98 15.63
CA THR A 230 -30.72 19.08 14.88
C THR A 230 -29.37 18.98 15.58
N SER A 231 -28.89 17.75 15.65
CA SER A 231 -27.96 17.20 16.64
C SER A 231 -26.48 17.28 16.23
N LYS A 232 -25.61 17.38 17.24
CA LYS A 232 -24.15 17.19 17.16
C LYS A 232 -23.81 15.84 16.50
N LYS A 233 -23.17 15.84 15.33
CA LYS A 233 -22.59 14.63 14.71
C LYS A 233 -21.22 14.31 15.33
N LYS A 234 -21.25 13.67 16.51
CA LYS A 234 -20.24 12.69 16.94
C LYS A 234 -20.29 11.57 15.90
N LYS A 235 -19.16 10.98 15.47
CA LYS A 235 -19.16 9.80 14.59
C LYS A 235 -19.82 8.67 15.39
N ARG A 236 -21.15 8.62 15.32
CA ARG A 236 -21.98 7.57 15.88
C ARG A 236 -21.58 6.35 15.05
N ARG A 237 -21.09 5.29 15.69
CA ARG A 237 -21.38 3.94 15.20
C ARG A 237 -22.87 3.94 14.87
N GLU A 238 -23.24 3.46 13.69
CA GLU A 238 -24.65 3.26 13.38
C GLU A 238 -25.29 2.59 14.60
N LYS A 239 -26.33 3.21 15.13
CA LYS A 239 -27.04 2.58 16.24
C LYS A 239 -27.68 1.35 15.63
N ASP A 240 -27.21 0.18 15.99
CA ASP A 240 -27.82 -1.10 15.62
C ASP A 240 -29.31 -0.99 15.95
N GLN A 241 -30.15 -0.86 14.92
CA GLN A 241 -31.60 -0.75 15.09
C GLN A 241 -32.23 -2.08 15.57
N THR A 242 -31.42 -3.13 15.65
CA THR A 242 -31.77 -4.50 16.01
C THR A 242 -31.10 -4.97 17.30
N ALA A 243 -30.60 -4.06 18.14
CA ALA A 243 -29.92 -4.42 19.40
C ALA A 243 -30.85 -5.17 20.38
N ASP A 244 -32.16 -4.91 20.32
CA ASP A 244 -33.15 -5.43 21.28
C ASP A 244 -33.84 -6.74 20.81
N ARG A 245 -33.49 -7.28 19.63
CA ARG A 245 -34.12 -8.50 19.06
C ARG A 245 -33.24 -9.74 19.20
N THR A 246 -33.87 -10.89 19.46
CA THR A 246 -33.23 -12.21 19.50
C THR A 246 -32.77 -12.64 18.11
N ILE A 247 -31.73 -13.48 18.05
CA ILE A 247 -31.12 -13.95 16.79
C ILE A 247 -32.09 -14.85 16.03
N GLU A 248 -32.84 -15.68 16.75
CA GLU A 248 -33.86 -16.58 16.21
C GLU A 248 -34.97 -15.82 15.47
N SER A 249 -35.46 -14.71 16.06
CA SER A 249 -36.45 -13.86 15.40
C SER A 249 -35.91 -13.23 14.11
N LEU A 250 -34.63 -12.82 14.08
CA LEU A 250 -33.99 -12.29 12.88
C LEU A 250 -33.77 -13.38 11.83
N TYR A 251 -33.46 -14.59 12.25
CA TYR A 251 -33.29 -15.74 11.36
C TYR A 251 -34.61 -16.13 10.70
N GLU A 252 -35.68 -16.24 11.48
CA GLU A 252 -37.04 -16.49 10.99
C GLU A 252 -37.49 -15.40 10.00
N GLU A 253 -37.24 -14.13 10.30
CA GLU A 253 -37.52 -13.01 9.37
C GLU A 253 -36.79 -13.22 8.03
N LEU A 254 -35.49 -13.54 8.06
CA LEU A 254 -34.70 -13.75 6.83
C LEU A 254 -35.11 -14.99 6.03
N VAL A 255 -35.58 -16.05 6.70
CA VAL A 255 -36.09 -17.27 6.05
C VAL A 255 -37.44 -17.01 5.40
N LEU A 256 -38.37 -16.34 6.09
CA LEU A 256 -39.68 -15.97 5.55
C LEU A 256 -39.54 -15.03 4.35
N GLU A 257 -38.63 -14.08 4.43
CA GLU A 257 -38.30 -13.18 3.33
C GLU A 257 -37.50 -13.86 2.21
N GLY A 258 -37.12 -15.13 2.34
CA GLY A 258 -36.35 -15.88 1.33
C GLY A 258 -34.99 -15.25 1.00
N VAL A 259 -34.43 -14.50 1.95
CA VAL A 259 -33.06 -13.96 1.86
C VAL A 259 -32.07 -15.03 2.26
N LEU A 260 -32.38 -15.81 3.29
CA LEU A 260 -31.64 -17.02 3.62
C LEU A 260 -32.22 -18.21 2.85
N ILE A 261 -31.40 -18.87 2.04
CA ILE A 261 -31.83 -19.96 1.15
C ILE A 261 -31.03 -21.22 1.47
N LYS A 262 -31.69 -22.38 1.43
CA LYS A 262 -30.99 -23.67 1.50
C LYS A 262 -30.15 -23.86 0.21
N PRO A 263 -28.82 -24.07 0.32
CA PRO A 263 -28.01 -24.31 -0.87
C PRO A 263 -28.44 -25.62 -1.56
N LEU A 264 -28.34 -25.64 -2.89
CA LEU A 264 -28.49 -26.87 -3.67
C LEU A 264 -27.28 -27.77 -3.39
N ASN A 265 -27.52 -29.06 -3.20
CA ASN A 265 -26.46 -30.04 -2.96
C ASN A 265 -25.75 -30.35 -4.28
N VAL A 266 -24.68 -29.61 -4.55
CA VAL A 266 -23.86 -29.73 -5.76
C VAL A 266 -22.42 -29.84 -5.31
N LYS A 267 -21.67 -30.80 -5.85
CA LYS A 267 -20.25 -30.96 -5.52
C LYS A 267 -19.39 -30.14 -6.47
N LEU A 268 -18.21 -29.71 -6.01
CA LEU A 268 -17.28 -28.97 -6.89
C LEU A 268 -16.80 -29.82 -8.07
N SER A 269 -16.73 -31.14 -7.90
CA SER A 269 -16.39 -32.10 -8.96
C SER A 269 -17.38 -32.11 -10.14
N GLU A 270 -18.64 -31.72 -9.90
CA GLU A 270 -19.68 -31.64 -10.93
C GLU A 270 -19.51 -30.39 -11.82
N TYR A 271 -18.67 -29.44 -11.42
CA TYR A 271 -18.26 -28.34 -12.28
C TYR A 271 -17.20 -28.83 -13.28
N ILE A 272 -17.68 -29.23 -14.46
CA ILE A 272 -16.85 -29.68 -15.57
C ILE A 272 -16.26 -28.46 -16.27
N GLY A 273 -14.93 -28.42 -16.34
CA GLY A 273 -14.18 -27.45 -17.13
C GLY A 273 -13.13 -28.18 -17.96
N GLU A 274 -12.91 -27.70 -19.19
CA GLU A 274 -11.82 -28.20 -20.02
C GLU A 274 -10.46 -27.78 -19.43
N TYR A 275 -9.51 -28.70 -19.45
CA TYR A 275 -8.14 -28.43 -19.06
C TYR A 275 -7.38 -27.83 -20.24
N SER A 276 -6.76 -26.67 -20.06
CA SER A 276 -5.94 -26.06 -21.11
C SER A 276 -4.57 -26.72 -21.16
N TYR A 277 -4.45 -27.81 -21.93
CA TYR A 277 -3.17 -28.50 -22.14
C TYR A 277 -2.12 -27.57 -22.78
N LEU A 278 -2.55 -26.72 -23.71
CA LEU A 278 -1.72 -25.72 -24.38
C LEU A 278 -1.21 -24.64 -23.42
N GLY A 279 -1.88 -24.43 -22.28
CA GLY A 279 -1.47 -23.43 -21.30
C GLY A 279 -0.07 -23.68 -20.74
N THR A 280 0.32 -24.95 -20.57
CA THR A 280 1.66 -25.31 -20.07
C THR A 280 2.76 -24.95 -21.07
N THR A 281 2.56 -25.27 -22.35
CA THR A 281 3.48 -24.94 -23.44
C THR A 281 3.57 -23.43 -23.69
N LEU A 282 2.47 -22.69 -23.52
CA LEU A 282 2.48 -21.23 -23.67
C LEU A 282 3.24 -20.54 -22.53
N ARG A 283 3.09 -21.02 -21.29
CA ARG A 283 3.87 -20.51 -20.15
C ARG A 283 5.37 -20.79 -20.27
N GLN A 284 5.77 -21.90 -20.91
CA GLN A 284 7.18 -22.18 -21.22
C GLN A 284 7.76 -21.22 -22.27
N ALA A 285 6.90 -20.60 -23.09
CA ALA A 285 7.26 -19.57 -24.05
C ALA A 285 7.04 -18.14 -23.50
N ASP A 286 6.88 -17.98 -22.18
CA ASP A 286 6.58 -16.71 -21.49
C ASP A 286 5.30 -16.00 -21.98
N ILE A 287 4.34 -16.77 -22.52
CA ILE A 287 3.02 -16.27 -22.95
C ILE A 287 1.97 -16.71 -21.93
N GLU A 288 1.31 -15.76 -21.27
CA GLU A 288 0.21 -16.04 -20.34
C GLU A 288 -1.03 -16.53 -21.11
N PRO A 289 -1.47 -17.80 -20.94
CA PRO A 289 -2.61 -18.32 -21.67
C PRO A 289 -3.93 -17.76 -21.11
N MET A 290 -4.96 -17.75 -21.95
CA MET A 290 -6.31 -17.42 -21.50
C MET A 290 -6.78 -18.39 -20.41
N PRO A 291 -7.38 -17.91 -19.30
CA PRO A 291 -7.78 -18.75 -18.19
C PRO A 291 -8.90 -19.71 -18.59
N SER A 292 -8.77 -20.96 -18.19
CA SER A 292 -9.77 -22.01 -18.42
C SER A 292 -10.82 -22.05 -17.29
N LEU A 293 -11.95 -22.73 -17.54
CA LEU A 293 -12.95 -22.98 -16.49
C LEU A 293 -12.38 -23.85 -15.36
N SER A 294 -11.41 -24.70 -15.67
CA SER A 294 -10.71 -25.50 -14.66
C SER A 294 -9.87 -24.65 -13.71
N ASP A 295 -9.25 -23.57 -14.22
CA ASP A 295 -8.51 -22.60 -13.40
C ASP A 295 -9.48 -21.84 -12.48
N VAL A 296 -10.66 -21.45 -12.98
CA VAL A 296 -11.70 -20.81 -12.15
C VAL A 296 -12.11 -21.72 -10.99
N ARG A 297 -12.32 -23.02 -11.26
CA ARG A 297 -12.62 -24.01 -10.22
C ARG A 297 -11.51 -24.09 -9.17
N GLN A 298 -10.25 -24.09 -9.60
CA GLN A 298 -9.10 -24.09 -8.70
C GLN A 298 -9.05 -22.82 -7.84
N LEU A 299 -9.26 -21.64 -8.42
CA LEU A 299 -9.26 -20.37 -7.68
C LEU A 299 -10.39 -20.31 -6.65
N VAL A 300 -11.59 -20.80 -7.00
CA VAL A 300 -12.72 -20.90 -6.07
C VAL A 300 -12.40 -21.86 -4.92
N ALA A 301 -11.73 -22.98 -5.18
CA ALA A 301 -11.28 -23.88 -4.13
C ALA A 301 -10.24 -23.22 -3.21
N LEU A 302 -9.22 -22.59 -3.79
CA LEU A 302 -8.10 -21.97 -3.07
C LEU A 302 -8.54 -20.79 -2.19
N TYR A 303 -9.37 -19.89 -2.73
CA TYR A 303 -9.75 -18.65 -2.03
C TYR A 303 -11.11 -18.73 -1.33
N GLY A 304 -12.01 -19.59 -1.80
CA GLY A 304 -13.34 -19.73 -1.22
C GLY A 304 -13.41 -20.86 -0.20
N ILE A 305 -13.06 -22.08 -0.61
CA ILE A 305 -13.30 -23.28 0.18
C ILE A 305 -12.21 -23.46 1.25
N LEU A 306 -10.94 -23.41 0.88
CA LEU A 306 -9.84 -23.67 1.83
C LEU A 306 -9.83 -22.72 3.04
N PRO A 307 -10.02 -21.40 2.90
CA PRO A 307 -9.99 -20.48 4.03
C PRO A 307 -11.22 -20.62 4.95
N LEU A 308 -12.32 -21.18 4.44
CA LEU A 308 -13.52 -21.48 5.24
C LEU A 308 -13.46 -22.86 5.88
N GLY A 309 -12.79 -23.83 5.25
CA GLY A 309 -12.69 -25.20 5.72
C GLY A 309 -11.57 -25.47 6.73
N SER A 310 -10.47 -24.70 6.70
CA SER A 310 -9.32 -24.94 7.59
C SER A 310 -8.81 -23.66 8.25
N GLN A 311 -8.79 -23.67 9.59
CA GLN A 311 -8.27 -22.56 10.40
C GLN A 311 -6.78 -22.31 10.16
N ALA A 312 -5.99 -23.37 9.94
CA ALA A 312 -4.55 -23.24 9.69
C ALA A 312 -4.26 -22.53 8.36
N VAL A 313 -5.09 -22.77 7.33
CA VAL A 313 -5.01 -22.05 6.06
C VAL A 313 -5.50 -20.62 6.23
N HIS A 314 -6.56 -20.41 7.02
CA HIS A 314 -7.11 -19.09 7.32
C HIS A 314 -6.08 -18.13 7.94
N GLU A 315 -5.21 -18.61 8.82
CA GLU A 315 -4.19 -17.78 9.48
C GLU A 315 -2.97 -17.49 8.60
N ARG A 316 -2.66 -18.38 7.66
CA ARG A 316 -1.43 -18.32 6.85
C ARG A 316 -1.64 -17.75 5.45
N ALA A 317 -2.82 -17.95 4.86
CA ALA A 317 -3.13 -17.52 3.51
C ALA A 317 -3.70 -16.09 3.48
N PRO A 318 -3.53 -15.35 2.37
CA PRO A 318 -4.17 -14.05 2.20
C PRO A 318 -5.70 -14.19 2.26
N LEU A 319 -6.32 -13.44 3.18
CA LEU A 319 -7.75 -13.54 3.45
C LEU A 319 -8.59 -12.80 2.40
N VAL A 320 -8.96 -13.53 1.34
CA VAL A 320 -9.88 -13.01 0.32
C VAL A 320 -11.31 -13.06 0.85
N LYS A 321 -11.85 -11.90 1.24
CA LYS A 321 -13.23 -11.79 1.78
C LYS A 321 -14.31 -11.72 0.70
N THR A 322 -13.92 -11.45 -0.54
CA THR A 322 -14.85 -11.16 -1.65
C THR A 322 -14.35 -11.79 -2.94
N LEU A 323 -15.22 -12.53 -3.62
CA LEU A 323 -14.95 -13.12 -4.93
C LEU A 323 -15.95 -12.58 -5.96
N LEU A 324 -15.46 -12.16 -7.12
CA LEU A 324 -16.28 -11.70 -8.24
C LEU A 324 -16.20 -12.70 -9.40
N LEU A 325 -17.33 -13.30 -9.77
CA LEU A 325 -17.43 -14.22 -10.89
C LEU A 325 -18.01 -13.51 -12.13
N ALA A 326 -17.14 -13.16 -13.08
CA ALA A 326 -17.50 -12.53 -14.34
C ALA A 326 -17.52 -13.56 -15.49
N GLY A 327 -18.28 -13.27 -16.56
CA GLY A 327 -18.47 -14.19 -17.69
C GLY A 327 -19.88 -14.13 -18.29
N PRO A 328 -20.12 -14.81 -19.42
CA PRO A 328 -21.45 -14.84 -20.05
C PRO A 328 -22.49 -15.57 -19.19
N ALA A 329 -23.77 -15.42 -19.53
CA ALA A 329 -24.84 -16.19 -18.90
C ALA A 329 -24.70 -17.67 -19.30
N GLY A 330 -25.05 -18.59 -18.37
CA GLY A 330 -25.03 -20.04 -18.63
C GLY A 330 -23.74 -20.78 -18.25
N VAL A 331 -22.66 -20.09 -17.87
CA VAL A 331 -21.36 -20.74 -17.50
C VAL A 331 -21.32 -21.35 -16.09
N GLY A 332 -22.47 -21.58 -15.46
CA GLY A 332 -22.54 -22.21 -14.14
C GLY A 332 -22.08 -21.36 -12.94
N LYS A 333 -22.02 -20.02 -13.06
CA LYS A 333 -21.61 -19.14 -11.94
C LYS A 333 -22.42 -19.36 -10.67
N ARG A 334 -23.74 -19.49 -10.81
CA ARG A 334 -24.64 -19.78 -9.68
C ARG A 334 -24.39 -21.16 -9.10
N MET A 335 -24.05 -22.14 -9.94
CA MET A 335 -23.71 -23.50 -9.52
C MET A 335 -22.44 -23.51 -8.66
N LEU A 336 -21.41 -22.74 -9.03
CA LEU A 336 -20.19 -22.59 -8.23
C LEU A 336 -20.45 -22.05 -6.82
N VAL A 337 -21.37 -21.09 -6.67
CA VAL A 337 -21.74 -20.56 -5.35
C VAL A 337 -22.43 -21.62 -4.50
N HIS A 338 -23.34 -22.40 -5.08
CA HIS A 338 -23.99 -23.52 -4.37
C HIS A 338 -22.99 -24.64 -4.02
N ALA A 339 -22.04 -24.93 -4.90
CA ALA A 339 -20.98 -25.89 -4.64
C ALA A 339 -20.09 -25.43 -3.48
N LEU A 340 -19.67 -24.16 -3.46
CA LEU A 340 -18.89 -23.60 -2.36
C LEU A 340 -19.64 -23.74 -1.02
N CYS A 341 -20.94 -23.45 -0.98
CA CYS A 341 -21.74 -23.61 0.24
C CYS A 341 -21.88 -25.08 0.66
N THR A 342 -21.96 -26.00 -0.30
CA THR A 342 -22.07 -27.45 -0.04
C THR A 342 -20.76 -28.01 0.55
N GLU A 343 -19.61 -27.65 -0.04
CA GLU A 343 -18.30 -28.12 0.42
C GLU A 343 -17.90 -27.54 1.78
N THR A 344 -18.34 -26.31 2.08
CA THR A 344 -18.01 -25.61 3.34
C THR A 344 -19.08 -25.76 4.42
N GLY A 345 -20.26 -26.29 4.09
CA GLY A 345 -21.41 -26.30 4.99
C GLY A 345 -21.93 -24.91 5.36
N ALA A 346 -21.65 -23.89 4.53
CA ALA A 346 -21.97 -22.50 4.84
C ALA A 346 -23.42 -22.11 4.55
N ASN A 347 -23.93 -21.17 5.34
CA ASN A 347 -25.25 -20.57 5.14
C ASN A 347 -25.24 -19.64 3.92
N LEU A 348 -26.22 -19.76 3.02
CA LEU A 348 -26.30 -18.96 1.80
C LEU A 348 -27.33 -17.83 1.92
N PHE A 349 -26.85 -16.60 1.88
CA PHE A 349 -27.67 -15.39 1.81
C PHE A 349 -27.76 -14.89 0.36
N ASN A 350 -28.96 -14.81 -0.20
CA ASN A 350 -29.20 -14.33 -1.55
C ASN A 350 -29.73 -12.88 -1.53
N LEU A 351 -28.86 -11.95 -1.88
CA LEU A 351 -29.14 -10.51 -2.00
C LEU A 351 -29.31 -10.06 -3.46
N SER A 352 -29.66 -10.98 -4.37
CA SER A 352 -29.91 -10.63 -5.76
C SER A 352 -31.01 -9.57 -5.88
N PRO A 353 -30.89 -8.60 -6.80
CA PRO A 353 -31.85 -7.49 -6.94
C PRO A 353 -33.27 -7.97 -7.23
N ALA A 354 -33.43 -9.11 -7.91
CA ALA A 354 -34.72 -9.75 -8.13
C ALA A 354 -35.39 -10.19 -6.82
N ASN A 355 -34.61 -10.70 -5.86
CA ASN A 355 -35.12 -11.13 -4.56
C ASN A 355 -35.41 -9.96 -3.62
N LEU A 356 -34.73 -8.84 -3.84
CA LEU A 356 -34.82 -7.63 -3.01
C LEU A 356 -35.95 -6.69 -3.44
N ALA A 357 -36.43 -6.84 -4.68
CA ALA A 357 -37.53 -6.06 -5.22
C ALA A 357 -38.81 -6.29 -4.38
N GLY A 358 -39.37 -5.22 -3.83
CA GLY A 358 -40.66 -5.22 -3.13
C GLY A 358 -40.65 -5.47 -1.61
N LYS A 359 -39.63 -6.14 -1.06
CA LYS A 359 -39.58 -6.53 0.37
C LYS A 359 -39.23 -5.38 1.32
N TYR A 360 -38.28 -4.55 0.92
CA TYR A 360 -37.81 -3.42 1.73
C TYR A 360 -37.84 -2.12 0.91
N PRO A 361 -38.99 -1.42 0.84
CA PRO A 361 -39.09 -0.19 0.06
C PRO A 361 -38.24 0.93 0.66
N GLY A 362 -37.45 1.57 -0.19
CA GLY A 362 -36.65 2.76 0.15
C GLY A 362 -35.24 2.48 0.68
N ARG A 363 -34.39 3.51 0.66
CA ARG A 363 -32.97 3.41 1.05
C ARG A 363 -32.76 2.97 2.51
N SER A 364 -33.65 3.38 3.41
CA SER A 364 -33.60 2.99 4.82
C SER A 364 -33.93 1.51 5.04
N GLY A 365 -34.86 0.95 4.27
CA GLY A 365 -35.21 -0.47 4.33
C GLY A 365 -34.06 -1.36 3.86
N LEU A 366 -33.44 -0.99 2.73
CA LEU A 366 -32.26 -1.71 2.21
C LEU A 366 -31.09 -1.68 3.20
N GLN A 367 -30.82 -0.53 3.82
CA GLN A 367 -29.78 -0.40 4.83
C GLN A 367 -30.07 -1.26 6.07
N TYR A 368 -31.34 -1.32 6.49
CA TYR A 368 -31.77 -2.19 7.59
C TYR A 368 -31.56 -3.66 7.25
N LEU A 369 -32.01 -4.12 6.07
CA LEU A 369 -31.80 -5.51 5.65
C LEU A 369 -30.32 -5.87 5.61
N LEU A 370 -29.48 -5.05 4.99
CA LEU A 370 -28.04 -5.30 4.94
C LEU A 370 -27.46 -5.42 6.35
N HIS A 371 -27.85 -4.52 7.26
CA HIS A 371 -27.42 -4.58 8.65
C HIS A 371 -27.86 -5.88 9.35
N VAL A 372 -29.11 -6.31 9.15
CA VAL A 372 -29.64 -7.58 9.67
C VAL A 372 -28.85 -8.77 9.11
N VAL A 373 -28.67 -8.83 7.79
CA VAL A 373 -27.97 -9.93 7.10
C VAL A 373 -26.52 -10.02 7.57
N PHE A 374 -25.80 -8.90 7.65
CA PHE A 374 -24.42 -8.92 8.16
C PHE A 374 -24.34 -9.29 9.65
N LYS A 375 -25.34 -8.92 10.46
CA LYS A 375 -25.40 -9.33 11.87
C LYS A 375 -25.60 -10.83 11.98
N VAL A 376 -26.58 -11.40 11.26
CA VAL A 376 -26.88 -12.83 11.29
C VAL A 376 -25.74 -13.65 10.66
N ALA A 377 -25.18 -13.24 9.52
CA ALA A 377 -24.06 -13.92 8.85
C ALA A 377 -22.79 -13.99 9.72
N ARG A 378 -22.53 -12.95 10.54
CA ARG A 378 -21.39 -12.96 11.47
C ARG A 378 -21.58 -13.91 12.64
N LEU A 379 -22.82 -14.16 13.05
CA LEU A 379 -23.16 -15.04 14.15
C LEU A 379 -23.25 -16.50 13.68
N LEU A 380 -23.73 -16.73 12.46
CA LEU A 380 -23.90 -18.05 11.86
C LEU A 380 -22.75 -18.43 10.92
N GLN A 381 -21.50 -18.21 11.36
CA GLN A 381 -20.32 -18.61 10.58
C GLN A 381 -20.24 -20.14 10.50
N PRO A 382 -19.87 -20.71 9.32
CA PRO A 382 -19.52 -20.05 8.07
C PRO A 382 -20.75 -19.58 7.26
N SER A 383 -20.62 -18.43 6.58
CA SER A 383 -21.72 -17.79 5.84
C SER A 383 -21.22 -17.18 4.52
N VAL A 384 -21.99 -17.37 3.45
CA VAL A 384 -21.70 -16.87 2.10
C VAL A 384 -22.82 -15.93 1.67
N ILE A 385 -22.46 -14.72 1.28
CA ILE A 385 -23.40 -13.72 0.77
C ILE A 385 -23.25 -13.64 -0.74
N TRP A 386 -24.30 -14.02 -1.46
CA TRP A 386 -24.37 -13.98 -2.91
C TRP A 386 -25.17 -12.78 -3.38
N ILE A 387 -24.58 -12.00 -4.28
CA ILE A 387 -25.22 -10.90 -4.99
C ILE A 387 -25.21 -11.26 -6.48
N GLY A 388 -26.33 -11.80 -6.97
CA GLY A 388 -26.53 -12.04 -8.40
C GLY A 388 -26.75 -10.73 -9.15
N ASP A 389 -26.40 -10.70 -10.44
CA ASP A 389 -26.57 -9.56 -11.35
C ASP A 389 -26.14 -8.21 -10.72
N ALA A 390 -24.96 -8.18 -10.11
CA ALA A 390 -24.46 -7.03 -9.37
C ALA A 390 -24.44 -5.75 -10.23
N GLU A 391 -24.24 -5.88 -11.55
CA GLU A 391 -24.34 -4.80 -12.52
C GLU A 391 -25.69 -4.05 -12.45
N LYS A 392 -26.80 -4.76 -12.17
CA LYS A 392 -28.13 -4.16 -12.06
C LYS A 392 -28.25 -3.23 -10.86
N THR A 393 -27.52 -3.53 -9.77
CA THR A 393 -27.50 -2.69 -8.56
C THR A 393 -26.78 -1.36 -8.78
N PHE A 394 -25.85 -1.29 -9.75
CA PHE A 394 -25.04 -0.10 -10.03
C PHE A 394 -25.52 0.74 -11.23
N TYR A 395 -26.66 0.40 -11.84
CA TYR A 395 -27.19 1.20 -12.95
C TYR A 395 -27.52 2.63 -12.54
N LYS A 396 -26.94 3.61 -13.27
CA LYS A 396 -27.29 5.04 -13.13
C LYS A 396 -28.68 5.34 -13.72
N LYS A 397 -29.11 4.58 -14.74
CA LYS A 397 -30.45 4.62 -15.35
C LYS A 397 -30.83 3.20 -15.74
N ILE A 398 -32.01 2.76 -15.32
CA ILE A 398 -32.53 1.41 -15.62
C ILE A 398 -32.89 1.37 -17.12
N PRO A 399 -32.29 0.45 -17.91
CA PRO A 399 -32.66 0.23 -19.31
C PRO A 399 -34.16 -0.07 -19.45
N LYS A 400 -34.80 0.36 -20.55
CA LYS A 400 -36.22 0.12 -20.81
C LYS A 400 -36.67 -1.36 -20.70
N PRO A 401 -35.91 -2.39 -21.17
CA PRO A 401 -36.36 -3.79 -21.07
C PRO A 401 -36.41 -4.32 -19.63
N ASP A 402 -35.58 -3.81 -18.71
CA ASP A 402 -35.55 -4.28 -17.32
C ASP A 402 -36.66 -3.65 -16.45
N LYS A 403 -37.37 -2.63 -16.95
CA LYS A 403 -38.51 -2.03 -16.24
C LYS A 403 -39.72 -2.96 -16.19
N GLU A 404 -39.83 -3.91 -17.11
CA GLU A 404 -40.98 -4.83 -17.21
C GLU A 404 -40.83 -6.05 -16.30
N VAL A 405 -39.59 -6.48 -16.03
CA VAL A 405 -39.26 -7.60 -15.12
C VAL A 405 -39.56 -7.28 -13.65
N GLY A 406 -39.70 -6.00 -13.31
CA GLY A 406 -40.08 -5.55 -11.96
C GLY A 406 -41.57 -5.70 -11.61
N ARG A 407 -42.42 -6.19 -12.53
CA ARG A 407 -43.78 -6.62 -12.20
C ARG A 407 -43.75 -8.09 -11.79
N PRO A 408 -44.26 -8.47 -10.61
CA PRO A 408 -44.45 -9.88 -10.32
C PRO A 408 -45.34 -10.47 -11.41
N CYS A 409 -44.90 -11.58 -12.02
CA CYS A 409 -45.77 -12.38 -12.86
C CYS A 409 -46.99 -12.76 -12.02
N SER A 410 -48.16 -12.23 -12.38
CA SER A 410 -49.44 -12.72 -11.90
C SER A 410 -49.59 -14.15 -12.39
N THR A 411 -49.36 -15.12 -11.50
CA THR A 411 -50.03 -16.41 -11.56
C THR A 411 -51.33 -16.33 -10.81
#